data_AF-A0A5C7EZB4-F1
#
_entry.id   AF-A0A5C7EZB4-F1
#
_cell.length_a   1.000
_cell.length_b   1.000
_cell.length_c   1.000
_cell.angle_alpha   90.00
_cell.angle_beta   90.00
_cell.angle_gamma   90.00
#
_symmetry.space_group_name_H-M   'P 1'
#
loop_
_entity.id
_entity.type
_entity.pdbx_description
1 polymer ?
#
loop_
_entity_poly.entity_id
_entity_poly.type
_entity_poly.pdbx_seq_one_letter_code
_entity_poly.pdbx_strand_id
1 'polypeptide(L)' 'MKIQIKENEFLLLALGQAKEEHGVVTREVSFEFNGNRFEREIVLRPNGTGADYEEPEKFYMMNKEMVDASLVEYLAEQH' A
#
# COMPACT_ATOMS: atom_id res chain seq x y z
N MET A 1 -9.52 4.82 2.53
CA MET A 1 -8.93 6.00 3.24
C MET A 1 -8.21 6.90 2.23
N LYS A 2 -8.01 8.20 2.55
CA LYS A 2 -7.27 9.13 1.67
C LYS A 2 -5.79 9.20 2.04
N ILE A 3 -4.93 9.28 1.03
CA ILE A 3 -3.47 9.38 1.16
C ILE A 3 -2.99 10.56 0.30
N GLN A 4 -2.26 11.50 0.91
CA GLN A 4 -1.69 12.65 0.21
C GLN A 4 -0.21 12.42 -0.06
N ILE A 5 0.20 12.43 -1.34
CA ILE A 5 1.60 12.32 -1.77
C ILE A 5 1.93 13.53 -2.64
N LYS A 6 2.76 14.44 -2.12
CA LYS A 6 3.03 15.74 -2.76
C LYS A 6 1.70 16.47 -3.06
N GLU A 7 1.44 16.81 -4.32
CA GLU A 7 0.21 17.47 -4.78
C GLU A 7 -0.89 16.47 -5.21
N ASN A 8 -0.65 15.16 -5.11
CA ASN A 8 -1.56 14.11 -5.58
C ASN A 8 -2.34 13.46 -4.42
N GLU A 9 -3.65 13.26 -4.63
CA GLU A 9 -4.53 12.51 -3.71
C GLU A 9 -4.77 11.09 -4.23
N PHE A 10 -4.53 10.10 -3.38
CA PHE A 10 -4.81 8.70 -3.63
C PHE A 10 -5.88 8.18 -2.66
N LEU A 11 -6.69 7.24 -3.11
CA LEU A 11 -7.59 6.48 -2.24
C LEU A 11 -7.05 5.06 -2.08
N LEU A 12 -6.83 4.62 -0.86
CA LEU A 12 -6.68 3.20 -0.55
C LEU A 12 -8.09 2.60 -0.45
N LEU A 13 -8.40 1.70 -1.39
CA LEU A 13 -9.72 1.09 -1.56
C LEU A 13 -9.86 -0.20 -0.76
N ALA A 14 -8.89 -1.11 -0.87
CA ALA A 14 -8.96 -2.43 -0.27
C ALA A 14 -7.57 -2.98 0.07
N LEU A 15 -7.54 -3.87 1.05
CA LEU A 15 -6.38 -4.67 1.40
C LEU A 15 -6.65 -6.11 0.99
N GLY A 16 -5.86 -6.62 0.06
CA GLY A 16 -5.93 -8.00 -0.42
C GLY A 16 -5.26 -8.98 0.53
N GLN A 17 -4.92 -10.16 0.00
CA GLN A 17 -4.26 -11.21 0.76
C GLN A 17 -2.79 -10.87 1.02
N ALA A 18 -2.29 -11.26 2.20
CA ALA A 18 -0.86 -11.27 2.48
C ALA A 18 -0.24 -12.56 1.94
N LYS A 19 0.95 -12.47 1.37
CA LYS A 19 1.75 -13.59 0.87
C LYS A 19 3.11 -13.56 1.57
N GLU A 20 3.66 -14.72 1.88
CA GLU A 20 5.03 -14.84 2.36
C GLU A 20 5.83 -15.66 1.35
N GLU A 21 6.90 -15.08 0.82
CA GLU A 21 7.82 -15.73 -0.10
C GLU A 21 9.26 -15.48 0.36
N HIS A 22 10.01 -16.55 0.58
CA HIS A 22 11.42 -16.48 1.00
C HIS A 22 11.68 -15.61 2.24
N GLY A 23 10.72 -15.55 3.18
CA GLY A 23 10.80 -14.74 4.41
C GLY A 23 10.48 -13.25 4.21
N VAL A 24 10.04 -12.85 3.02
CA VAL A 24 9.48 -11.52 2.75
C VAL A 24 7.97 -11.63 2.73
N VAL A 25 7.30 -10.80 3.53
CA VAL A 25 5.84 -10.72 3.54
C VAL A 25 5.41 -9.55 2.66
N THR A 26 4.55 -9.81 1.69
CA THR A 26 3.92 -8.78 0.85
C THR A 26 2.41 -8.81 1.04
N ARG A 27 1.73 -7.71 0.69
CA ARG A 27 0.28 -7.65 0.63
C ARG A 27 -0.17 -6.89 -0.59
N GLU A 28 -1.14 -7.44 -1.29
CA GLU A 28 -1.80 -6.75 -2.39
C GLU A 28 -2.66 -5.60 -1.85
N VAL A 29 -2.55 -4.42 -2.44
CA VAL A 29 -3.31 -3.23 -2.04
C VAL A 29 -3.89 -2.56 -3.27
N SER A 30 -5.20 -2.31 -3.23
CA SER A 30 -5.92 -1.63 -4.31
C SER A 30 -6.02 -0.13 -4.01
N PHE A 31 -5.64 0.68 -4.99
CA PHE A 31 -5.67 2.13 -4.93
C PHE A 31 -6.52 2.73 -6.06
N GLU A 32 -6.94 3.98 -5.86
CA GLU A 32 -7.53 4.83 -6.90
C GLU A 32 -6.75 6.14 -7.00
N PHE A 33 -6.49 6.57 -8.24
CA PHE A 33 -5.89 7.86 -8.57
C PHE A 33 -6.56 8.43 -9.82
N ASN A 34 -7.09 9.67 -9.73
CA ASN A 34 -7.78 10.33 -10.84
C ASN A 34 -8.89 9.48 -11.50
N GLY A 35 -9.61 8.69 -10.69
CA GLY A 35 -10.66 7.78 -11.17
C GLY A 35 -10.16 6.46 -11.79
N ASN A 36 -8.84 6.27 -11.89
CA ASN A 36 -8.24 5.01 -12.35
C ASN A 36 -7.88 4.14 -11.15
N ARG A 37 -8.28 2.87 -11.19
CA ARG A 37 -7.96 1.88 -10.16
C ARG A 37 -6.74 1.07 -10.57
N PHE A 38 -5.89 0.80 -9.59
CA PHE A 38 -4.68 -0.01 -9.78
C PHE A 38 -4.34 -0.78 -8.52
N GLU A 39 -3.53 -1.83 -8.67
CA GLU A 39 -3.10 -2.70 -7.57
C GLU A 39 -1.58 -2.69 -7.47
N ARG A 40 -1.07 -2.79 -6.24
CA ARG A 40 0.37 -2.87 -5.95
C ARG A 40 0.61 -3.90 -4.86
N GLU A 41 1.72 -4.63 -4.97
CA GLU A 41 2.21 -5.47 -3.89
C GLU A 41 3.11 -4.64 -2.97
N ILE A 42 2.68 -4.48 -1.71
CA ILE A 42 3.41 -3.71 -0.71
C ILE A 42 4.18 -4.68 0.19
N VAL A 43 5.49 -4.52 0.24
CA VAL A 43 6.34 -5.23 1.20
C VAL A 43 5.98 -4.75 2.61
N LEU A 44 5.62 -5.69 3.48
CA LEU A 44 5.28 -5.39 4.86
C LEU A 44 6.55 -5.25 5.68
N ARG A 45 6.56 -4.28 6.59
CA ARG A 45 7.60 -4.23 7.62
C ARG A 45 7.48 -5.45 8.53
N PRO A 46 8.60 -6.07 8.95
CA PRO A 46 8.58 -7.13 9.95
C PRO A 46 7.91 -6.62 11.22
N ASN A 47 6.66 -7.00 11.38
CA ASN A 47 5.94 -6.80 12.61
C ASN A 47 5.94 -8.16 13.29
N GLY A 48 6.77 -8.30 14.33
CA GLY A 48 6.90 -9.52 15.13
C GLY A 48 5.64 -9.94 15.91
N THR A 49 4.46 -9.45 15.54
CA THR A 49 3.17 -9.75 16.19
C THR A 49 2.19 -10.52 15.31
N GLY A 50 2.45 -10.70 14.01
CA GLY A 50 1.54 -11.42 13.11
C GLY A 50 0.12 -10.81 13.04
N ALA A 51 -0.01 -9.53 13.36
CA ALA A 51 -1.31 -8.87 13.47
C ALA A 51 -2.03 -8.79 12.12
N ASP A 52 -3.29 -9.20 12.09
CA ASP A 52 -4.18 -9.02 10.94
C ASP A 52 -4.44 -7.52 10.70
N TYR A 53 -3.80 -6.98 9.66
CA TYR A 53 -3.96 -5.58 9.25
C TYR A 53 -5.22 -5.39 8.40
N GLU A 54 -6.39 -5.74 8.91
CA GLU A 54 -7.63 -5.60 8.13
C GLU A 54 -8.09 -4.14 8.04
N GLU A 55 -7.64 -3.28 8.96
CA GLU A 55 -7.96 -1.85 8.95
C GLU A 55 -6.99 -1.06 8.06
N PRO A 56 -7.47 -0.39 6.99
CA PRO A 56 -6.64 0.40 6.06
C PRO A 56 -5.76 1.45 6.74
N GLU A 57 -6.30 2.15 7.74
CA GLU A 57 -5.58 3.23 8.42
C GLU A 57 -4.39 2.72 9.22
N LYS A 58 -4.60 1.65 10.00
CA LYS A 58 -3.52 0.98 10.74
C LYS A 58 -2.48 0.39 9.78
N PHE A 59 -2.93 -0.26 8.72
CA PHE A 59 -2.04 -0.79 7.68
C PHE A 59 -1.14 0.30 7.10
N TYR A 60 -1.73 1.42 6.69
CA TYR A 60 -0.99 2.53 6.11
C TYR A 60 -0.03 3.16 7.12
N MET A 61 -0.43 3.39 8.37
CA MET A 61 0.47 3.94 9.39
C MET A 61 1.71 3.07 9.61
N MET A 62 1.55 1.75 9.63
CA MET A 62 2.66 0.82 9.87
C MET A 62 3.59 0.66 8.67
N ASN A 63 3.03 0.71 7.46
CA ASN A 63 3.76 0.48 6.21
C ASN A 63 3.93 1.76 5.39
N LYS A 64 3.81 2.93 6.03
CA LYS A 64 3.73 4.24 5.36
C LYS A 64 4.85 4.44 4.34
N GLU A 65 6.08 4.19 4.74
CA GLU A 65 7.24 4.41 3.86
C GLU A 65 7.19 3.52 2.60
N MET A 66 6.74 2.27 2.73
CA MET A 66 6.63 1.35 1.59
C MET A 66 5.44 1.72 0.69
N VAL A 67 4.31 2.12 1.29
CA VAL A 67 3.14 2.59 0.54
C VAL A 67 3.48 3.89 -0.22
N ASP A 68 4.05 4.89 0.46
CA ASP A 68 4.45 6.15 -0.15
C ASP A 68 5.43 5.93 -1.31
N ALA A 69 6.45 5.09 -1.12
CA ALA A 69 7.40 4.73 -2.17
C ALA A 69 6.71 4.12 -3.39
N SER A 70 5.79 3.17 -3.17
CA SER A 70 5.03 2.55 -4.25
C SER A 70 4.12 3.54 -4.99
N LEU A 71 3.53 4.52 -4.30
CA LEU A 71 2.68 5.54 -4.94
C LEU A 71 3.52 6.55 -5.74
N VAL A 72 4.71 6.89 -5.24
CA VAL A 72 5.67 7.72 -5.99
C VAL A 72 6.16 7.01 -7.25
N GLU A 73 6.42 5.71 -7.17
CA GLU A 73 6.82 4.90 -8.33
C GLU A 73 5.69 4.85 -9.37
N TYR A 74 4.44 4.60 -8.95
CA TYR A 74 3.29 4.65 -9.85
C TYR A 74 3.18 6.00 -10.57
N LEU A 75 3.38 7.13 -9.87
CA LEU A 75 3.38 8.45 -10.52
C LEU A 75 4.50 8.58 -11.55
N ALA A 76 5.69 8.04 -11.27
CA ALA A 76 6.82 8.08 -12.20
C ALA A 76 6.60 7.22 -13.45
N GLU A 77 5.88 6.09 -13.33
CA GLU A 77 5.52 5.21 -14.45
C GLU A 77 4.48 5.83 -15.40
N GLN A 78 3.67 6.78 -14.93
CA GLN A 78 2.65 7.48 -15.74
C GLN A 78 3.20 8.68 -16.53
N HIS A 79 4.47 9.04 -16.35
CA HIS A 79 5.16 10.14 -17.05
C HIS A 79 6.00 9.63 -18.23
#